data_AF-A0A059LDL2-F1
#
_entry.id   AF-A0A059LDL2-F1
#
_cell.length_a   1.000
_cell.length_b   1.000
_cell.length_c   1.000
_cell.angle_alpha   90.00
_cell.angle_beta   90.00
_cell.angle_gamma   90.00
#
_symmetry.space_group_name_H-M   'P 1'
#
loop_
_entity.id
_entity.type
_entity.pdbx_description
1 polymer ?
#
loop_
_entity_poly.entity_id
_entity_poly.type
_entity_poly.pdbx_seq_one_letter_code
_entity_poly.pdbx_strand_id
1 'polypeptide(L)'
;MAPIVLAGDGAEPSGACEWVRQAPPSVDRCAYVRAHCETEALVDYMSLYYCRAYPDPLLCTLAVVCFALLLAALFRTLARMADEYFSSQLTQISQDAGLPPRLAGVTLLALGNGAPDLSASVAAIKAGQLRLALGALTGAGMFIACVVAGRIVSLAGGVSARGAQLRDATCFGLATALVLAVLA
;
A
#
# COMPACT_ATOMS: atom_id res chain seq x y z
N MET A 1 8.86 18.71 -37.63
CA MET A 1 9.62 19.01 -36.40
C MET A 1 9.24 20.41 -35.95
N ALA A 2 8.33 20.52 -34.99
CA ALA A 2 8.02 21.78 -34.32
C ALA A 2 8.35 21.57 -32.83
N PRO A 3 9.09 22.50 -32.19
CA PRO A 3 9.49 22.34 -30.80
C PRO A 3 8.28 22.59 -29.90
N ILE A 4 8.06 21.69 -28.94
CA ILE A 4 7.08 21.89 -27.86
C ILE A 4 7.71 22.91 -26.91
N VAL A 5 7.18 24.14 -26.96
CA VAL A 5 7.53 25.22 -26.03
C VAL A 5 7.04 24.82 -24.64
N LEU A 6 7.96 24.45 -23.76
CA LEU A 6 7.74 24.42 -22.31
C LEU A 6 7.58 25.88 -21.86
N ALA A 7 6.34 26.27 -21.57
CA ALA A 7 6.10 27.52 -20.85
C ALA A 7 6.43 27.31 -19.37
N GLY A 8 7.41 28.06 -18.87
CA GLY A 8 7.58 28.33 -17.44
C GLY A 8 8.75 27.62 -16.76
N ASP A 9 9.83 28.39 -16.57
CA ASP A 9 10.87 28.34 -15.54
C ASP A 9 11.92 27.20 -15.53
N GLY A 10 13.18 27.65 -15.58
CA GLY A 10 14.39 26.84 -15.59
C GLY A 10 14.73 26.19 -14.25
N ALA A 11 14.10 25.05 -13.98
CA ALA A 11 14.57 24.04 -13.03
C ALA A 11 14.38 22.66 -13.66
N GLU A 12 15.39 21.78 -13.61
CA GLU A 12 15.22 20.37 -14.01
C GLU A 12 13.98 19.80 -13.30
N PRO A 13 12.94 19.32 -14.03
CA PRO A 13 11.70 19.01 -13.38
C PRO A 13 11.82 17.60 -12.84
N SER A 14 11.89 17.49 -11.52
CA SER A 14 11.53 16.28 -10.76
C SER A 14 10.10 15.77 -11.02
N GLY A 15 9.37 16.39 -11.97
CA GLY A 15 8.06 16.00 -12.48
C GLY A 15 7.99 15.82 -14.01
N ALA A 16 9.12 15.76 -14.74
CA ALA A 16 9.12 15.53 -16.20
C ALA A 16 8.32 14.27 -16.57
N CYS A 17 8.57 13.18 -15.85
CA CYS A 17 7.86 11.91 -16.04
C CYS A 17 6.44 11.89 -15.50
N GLU A 18 6.06 12.84 -14.63
CA GLU A 18 4.70 12.92 -14.12
C GLU A 18 3.76 13.56 -15.14
N TRP A 19 4.29 14.48 -15.96
CA TRP A 19 3.57 15.15 -17.04
C TRP A 19 3.00 14.19 -18.09
N VAL A 20 3.64 13.04 -18.34
CA VAL A 20 3.16 12.04 -19.31
C VAL A 20 1.72 11.57 -19.03
N ARG A 21 1.29 11.60 -17.76
CA ARG A 21 -0.08 11.24 -17.36
C ARG A 21 -1.12 12.26 -17.82
N GLN A 22 -0.73 13.54 -17.87
CA GLN A 22 -1.58 14.67 -18.23
C GLN A 22 -1.44 15.05 -19.71
N ALA A 23 -0.50 14.45 -20.43
CA ALA A 23 -0.27 14.73 -21.83
C ALA A 23 -1.53 14.48 -22.68
N PRO A 24 -1.94 15.43 -23.55
CA PRO A 24 -3.08 15.25 -24.42
C PRO A 24 -2.87 14.06 -25.38
N PRO A 25 -3.96 13.44 -25.89
CA PRO A 25 -3.87 12.25 -26.76
C PRO A 25 -3.18 12.51 -28.10
N SER A 26 -2.92 13.77 -28.46
CA SER A 26 -2.17 14.17 -29.66
C SER A 26 -0.64 14.02 -29.53
N VAL A 27 -0.12 13.83 -28.32
CA VAL A 27 1.32 13.68 -28.05
C VAL A 27 1.67 12.20 -27.96
N ASP A 28 2.73 11.78 -28.66
CA ASP A 28 3.26 10.42 -28.52
C ASP A 28 3.96 10.25 -27.16
N ARG A 29 3.21 9.65 -26.22
CA ARG A 29 3.66 9.39 -24.84
C ARG A 29 4.85 8.42 -24.80
N CYS A 30 4.97 7.50 -25.75
CA CYS A 30 6.10 6.57 -25.79
C CYS A 30 7.41 7.29 -26.14
N ALA A 31 7.37 8.15 -27.16
CA ALA A 31 8.52 8.96 -27.55
C ALA A 31 8.97 9.90 -26.41
N TYR A 32 8.01 10.48 -25.69
CA TYR A 32 8.31 11.35 -24.55
C TYR A 32 9.01 10.61 -23.41
N VAL A 33 8.50 9.44 -23.00
CA VAL A 33 9.09 8.62 -21.92
C VAL A 33 10.52 8.22 -22.24
N ARG A 34 10.80 7.77 -23.46
CA ARG A 34 12.18 7.38 -23.84
C ARG A 34 13.18 8.52 -23.84
N ALA A 35 12.70 9.75 -24.05
CA ALA A 35 13.57 10.92 -24.17
C ALA A 35 13.79 11.67 -22.84
N HIS A 36 12.84 11.57 -21.90
CA HIS A 36 12.85 12.41 -20.69
C HIS A 36 12.71 11.61 -19.38
N CYS A 37 12.55 10.29 -19.43
CA CYS A 37 12.41 9.44 -18.25
C CYS A 37 13.52 8.41 -18.15
N GLU A 38 14.48 8.67 -17.27
CA GLU A 38 15.42 7.67 -16.79
C GLU A 38 14.85 7.04 -15.51
N THR A 39 14.65 5.72 -15.53
CA THR A 39 14.23 4.97 -14.34
C THR A 39 15.40 4.11 -13.86
N GLU A 40 15.75 4.23 -12.58
CA GLU A 40 16.72 3.32 -11.92
C GLU A 40 16.10 1.96 -11.55
N ALA A 41 14.90 1.66 -12.06
CA ALA A 41 14.17 0.45 -11.73
C ALA A 41 14.78 -0.76 -12.47
N LEU A 42 14.84 -1.90 -11.78
CA LEU A 42 15.26 -3.18 -12.38
C LEU A 42 14.45 -3.53 -13.65
N VAL A 43 13.20 -3.05 -13.72
CA VAL A 43 12.32 -3.15 -14.88
C VAL A 43 11.76 -1.77 -15.19
N ASP A 44 12.03 -1.25 -16.40
CA ASP A 44 11.47 0.02 -16.88
C ASP A 44 9.98 -0.16 -17.23
N TYR A 45 9.15 -0.10 -16.20
CA TYR A 45 7.71 -0.27 -16.28
C TYR A 45 7.03 0.87 -17.06
N MET A 46 7.65 2.06 -17.11
CA MET A 46 7.10 3.20 -17.85
C MET A 46 7.18 2.95 -19.36
N SER A 47 8.33 2.53 -19.87
CA SER A 47 8.46 2.16 -21.28
C SER A 47 7.60 0.95 -21.62
N LEU A 48 7.56 -0.07 -20.76
CA LEU A 48 6.72 -1.26 -20.97
C LEU A 48 5.24 -0.91 -21.09
N TYR A 49 4.74 -0.03 -20.23
CA TYR A 49 3.34 0.38 -20.24
C TYR A 49 3.01 1.28 -21.43
N TYR A 50 3.71 2.41 -21.60
CA TYR A 50 3.36 3.41 -22.62
C TYR A 50 3.76 3.00 -24.05
N CYS A 51 4.82 2.21 -24.22
CA CYS A 51 5.30 1.81 -25.55
C CYS A 51 4.81 0.43 -26.02
N ARG A 52 4.37 -0.47 -25.11
CA ARG A 52 3.85 -1.80 -25.49
C ARG A 52 2.41 -1.99 -25.06
N ALA A 53 2.09 -1.85 -23.78
CA ALA A 53 0.77 -2.24 -23.27
C ALA A 53 -0.36 -1.28 -23.68
N TYR A 54 -0.10 0.03 -23.68
CA TYR A 54 -1.07 1.09 -23.98
C TYR A 54 -1.57 1.13 -25.43
N PRO A 55 -0.72 1.07 -26.48
CA PRO A 55 -1.19 1.20 -27.86
C PRO A 55 -2.08 0.04 -28.32
N ASP A 56 -1.86 -1.17 -27.78
CA ASP A 56 -2.62 -2.37 -28.17
C ASP A 56 -3.74 -2.69 -27.14
N PRO A 57 -5.02 -2.57 -27.51
CA PRO A 57 -6.13 -2.74 -26.56
C PRO A 57 -6.22 -4.17 -25.99
N LEU A 58 -5.82 -5.17 -26.78
CA LEU A 58 -5.79 -6.57 -26.35
C LEU A 58 -4.68 -6.82 -25.34
N LEU A 59 -3.49 -6.26 -25.56
CA LEU A 59 -2.36 -6.40 -24.64
C LEU A 59 -2.63 -5.65 -23.33
N CYS A 60 -3.25 -4.47 -23.39
CA CYS A 60 -3.71 -3.74 -22.20
C CYS A 60 -4.68 -4.60 -21.37
N THR A 61 -5.70 -5.17 -22.01
CA THR A 61 -6.69 -6.03 -21.33
C THR A 61 -6.03 -7.27 -20.73
N LEU A 62 -5.15 -7.94 -21.48
CA LEU A 62 -4.42 -9.12 -21.02
C LEU A 62 -3.48 -8.78 -19.85
N ALA A 63 -2.81 -7.63 -19.89
CA ALA A 63 -1.96 -7.15 -18.81
C ALA A 63 -2.78 -6.88 -17.53
N VAL A 64 -3.94 -6.21 -17.64
CA VAL A 64 -4.83 -5.95 -16.51
C VAL A 64 -5.36 -7.26 -15.92
N VAL A 65 -5.82 -8.19 -16.76
CA VAL A 65 -6.32 -9.51 -16.31
C VAL A 65 -5.20 -10.31 -15.65
N CYS A 66 -4.01 -10.35 -16.26
CA CYS A 66 -2.84 -11.03 -15.71
C CYS A 66 -2.46 -10.44 -14.35
N PHE A 67 -2.43 -9.12 -14.22
CA PHE A 67 -2.15 -8.43 -12.96
C PHE A 67 -3.21 -8.73 -11.90
N ALA A 68 -4.49 -8.73 -12.27
CA ALA A 68 -5.58 -9.08 -11.36
C ALA A 68 -5.49 -10.55 -10.88
N LEU A 69 -5.14 -11.48 -11.77
CA LEU A 69 -4.92 -12.89 -11.42
C LEU A 69 -3.70 -13.07 -10.52
N LEU A 70 -2.62 -12.33 -10.80
CA LEU A 70 -1.41 -12.31 -9.96
C LEU A 70 -1.75 -11.79 -8.56
N LEU A 71 -2.47 -10.66 -8.45
CA LEU A 71 -2.90 -10.13 -7.17
C LEU A 71 -3.78 -11.13 -6.40
N ALA A 72 -4.71 -11.80 -7.08
CA ALA A 72 -5.54 -12.82 -6.46
C ALA A 72 -4.71 -14.03 -5.98
N ALA A 73 -3.70 -14.45 -6.75
CA ALA A 73 -2.79 -15.52 -6.36
C ALA A 73 -1.92 -15.12 -5.16
N LEU A 74 -1.37 -13.91 -5.16
CA LEU A 74 -0.61 -13.35 -4.04
C LEU A 74 -1.47 -13.27 -2.77
N PHE A 75 -2.70 -12.76 -2.86
CA PHE A 75 -3.61 -12.72 -1.71
C PHE A 75 -3.93 -14.12 -1.18
N ARG A 76 -4.19 -15.09 -2.05
CA ARG A 76 -4.46 -16.48 -1.62
C ARG A 76 -3.26 -17.14 -0.97
N THR A 77 -2.07 -16.94 -1.52
CA THR A 77 -0.84 -17.50 -0.96
C THR A 77 -0.52 -16.87 0.39
N LEU A 78 -0.61 -15.53 0.50
CA LEU A 78 -0.47 -14.83 1.77
C LEU A 78 -1.47 -15.30 2.83
N ALA A 79 -2.75 -15.48 2.45
CA ALA A 79 -3.77 -15.99 3.35
C ALA A 79 -3.44 -17.40 3.87
N ARG A 80 -3.04 -18.33 2.98
CA ARG A 80 -2.61 -19.67 3.40
C ARG A 80 -1.38 -19.64 4.29
N MET A 81 -0.39 -18.81 3.96
CA MET A 81 0.81 -18.64 4.79
C MET A 81 0.47 -18.12 6.19
N ALA A 82 -0.47 -17.17 6.28
CA ALA A 82 -0.93 -16.64 7.56
C ALA A 82 -1.68 -17.68 8.40
N ASP A 83 -2.62 -18.40 7.78
CA ASP A 83 -3.50 -19.34 8.47
C ASP A 83 -2.77 -20.61 8.90
N GLU A 84 -2.02 -21.26 8.00
CA GLU A 84 -1.45 -22.58 8.24
C GLU A 84 -0.07 -22.53 8.91
N TYR A 85 0.77 -21.56 8.52
CA TYR A 85 2.16 -21.50 8.96
C TYR A 85 2.34 -20.48 10.07
N PHE A 86 1.96 -19.22 9.84
CA PHE A 86 2.26 -18.14 10.80
C PHE A 86 1.53 -18.35 12.13
N SER A 87 0.23 -18.64 12.11
CA SER A 87 -0.55 -18.85 13.35
C SER A 87 -0.07 -20.06 14.17
N SER A 88 0.26 -21.16 13.50
CA SER A 88 0.73 -22.40 14.12
C SER A 88 2.10 -22.21 14.80
N GLN A 89 3.04 -21.56 14.10
CA GLN A 89 4.37 -21.30 14.64
C GLN A 89 4.32 -20.35 15.84
N LEU A 90 3.48 -19.32 15.80
CA LEU A 90 3.30 -18.42 16.95
C LEU A 90 2.72 -19.14 18.17
N THR A 91 1.83 -20.11 17.95
CA THR A 91 1.26 -20.91 19.03
C THR A 91 2.32 -21.80 19.68
N GLN A 92 3.18 -22.45 18.88
CA GLN A 92 4.29 -23.26 19.40
C GLN A 92 5.28 -22.40 20.20
N ILE A 93 5.72 -21.27 19.65
CA ILE A 93 6.62 -20.33 20.36
C ILE A 93 6.01 -19.86 21.68
N SER A 94 4.71 -19.57 21.70
CA SER A 94 4.02 -19.18 22.94
C SER A 94 4.00 -20.30 23.97
N GLN A 95 3.82 -21.56 23.55
CA GLN A 95 3.85 -22.71 24.45
C GLN A 95 5.25 -22.94 25.02
N ASP A 96 6.27 -22.87 24.18
CA ASP A 96 7.67 -23.03 24.59
C ASP A 96 8.13 -21.91 25.54
N ALA A 97 7.63 -20.69 25.32
CA ALA A 97 7.88 -19.54 26.19
C ALA A 97 7.02 -19.53 27.48
N GLY A 98 6.13 -20.51 27.67
CA GLY A 98 5.22 -20.58 28.83
C GLY A 98 4.15 -19.49 28.85
N LEU A 99 3.88 -18.85 27.71
CA LEU A 99 2.92 -17.75 27.57
C LEU A 99 1.51 -18.26 27.23
N PRO A 100 0.45 -17.58 27.72
CA PRO A 100 -0.92 -17.92 27.34
C PRO A 100 -1.12 -17.79 25.82
N PRO A 101 -1.84 -18.71 25.14
CA PRO A 101 -2.07 -18.63 23.68
C PRO A 101 -2.71 -17.32 23.21
N ARG A 102 -3.47 -16.66 24.08
CA ARG A 102 -4.05 -15.34 23.81
C ARG A 102 -2.97 -14.29 23.56
N LEU A 103 -1.82 -14.37 24.24
CA LEU A 103 -0.71 -13.44 24.08
C LEU A 103 -0.08 -13.56 22.69
N ALA A 104 0.00 -14.76 22.12
CA ALA A 104 0.53 -15.00 20.78
C ALA A 104 -0.20 -14.17 19.72
N GLY A 105 -1.54 -14.12 19.80
CA GLY A 105 -2.38 -13.35 18.88
C GLY A 105 -2.33 -11.84 19.12
N VAL A 106 -2.32 -11.37 20.38
CA VAL A 106 -2.34 -9.92 20.65
C VAL A 106 -0.97 -9.25 20.56
N THR A 107 0.14 -10.01 20.62
CA THR A 107 1.49 -9.44 20.59
C THR A 107 2.29 -9.91 19.37
N LEU A 108 2.59 -11.21 19.26
CA LEU A 108 3.49 -11.73 18.23
C LEU A 108 2.89 -11.61 16.83
N LEU A 109 1.60 -11.91 16.68
CA LEU A 109 0.88 -11.74 15.41
C LEU A 109 0.80 -10.26 15.02
N ALA A 110 0.45 -9.39 15.98
CA ALA A 110 0.36 -7.95 15.77
C ALA A 110 1.73 -7.35 15.37
N LEU A 111 2.81 -7.77 16.03
CA LEU A 111 4.17 -7.33 15.75
C LEU A 111 4.66 -7.83 14.39
N GLY A 112 4.43 -9.10 14.07
CA GLY A 112 4.87 -9.67 12.80
C GLY A 112 4.17 -9.05 11.59
N ASN A 113 2.87 -8.73 11.71
CA ASN A 113 2.16 -8.01 10.65
C ASN A 113 2.61 -6.55 10.54
N GLY A 114 2.85 -5.85 11.66
CA GLY A 114 3.21 -4.44 11.66
C GLY A 114 4.69 -4.13 11.39
N ALA A 115 5.60 -5.10 11.54
CA ALA A 115 7.02 -4.92 11.29
C ALA A 115 7.37 -4.46 9.86
N PRO A 116 6.87 -5.08 8.77
CA PRO A 116 7.15 -4.61 7.42
C PRO A 116 6.59 -3.19 7.18
N ASP A 117 5.40 -2.88 7.68
CA ASP A 117 4.79 -1.54 7.55
C ASP A 117 5.63 -0.47 8.25
N LEU A 118 6.14 -0.77 9.44
CA LEU A 118 7.06 0.12 10.15
C LEU A 118 8.37 0.31 9.37
N SER A 119 8.95 -0.76 8.84
CA SER A 119 10.18 -0.68 8.06
C SER A 119 10.02 0.17 6.80
N ALA A 120 8.91 0.01 6.07
CA ALA A 120 8.57 0.81 4.90
C ALA A 120 8.32 2.28 5.27
N SER A 121 7.61 2.52 6.38
CA SER A 121 7.36 3.88 6.89
C SER A 121 8.66 4.60 7.26
N VAL A 122 9.58 3.91 7.96
CA VAL A 122 10.90 4.46 8.31
C VAL A 122 11.72 4.76 7.05
N ALA A 123 11.70 3.87 6.06
CA ALA A 123 12.39 4.10 4.79
C ALA A 123 11.83 5.34 4.06
N ALA A 124 10.50 5.48 3.99
CA ALA A 124 9.84 6.63 3.38
C ALA A 124 10.14 7.95 4.12
N ILE A 125 10.15 7.94 5.46
CA ILE A 125 10.52 9.11 6.27
C ILE A 125 11.99 9.52 6.01
N LYS A 126 12.91 8.54 5.94
CA LYS A 126 14.31 8.80 5.59
C LYS A 126 14.48 9.40 4.20
N ALA A 127 13.59 9.06 3.26
CA ALA A 127 13.54 9.65 1.93
C ALA A 127 12.82 11.02 1.89
N GLY A 128 12.48 11.62 3.04
CA GLY A 128 11.78 12.91 3.12
C GLY A 128 10.29 12.84 2.82
N GLN A 129 9.72 11.64 2.66
CA GLN A 129 8.32 11.42 2.27
C GLN A 129 7.41 11.19 3.50
N LEU A 130 7.51 12.07 4.51
CA LEU A 130 6.78 11.94 5.77
C LEU A 130 5.25 11.86 5.58
N ARG A 131 4.69 12.71 4.71
CA ARG A 131 3.24 12.74 4.45
C ARG A 131 2.74 11.44 3.85
N LEU A 132 3.51 10.84 2.93
CA LEU A 132 3.17 9.54 2.32
C LEU A 132 3.23 8.42 3.36
N ALA A 133 4.29 8.40 4.19
CA ALA A 133 4.46 7.41 5.24
C ALA A 133 3.32 7.45 6.27
N LEU A 134 3.00 8.64 6.79
CA LEU A 134 1.90 8.82 7.75
C LEU A 134 0.54 8.51 7.12
N GLY A 135 0.31 8.91 5.88
CA GLY A 135 -0.92 8.60 5.16
C GLY A 135 -1.13 7.09 4.97
N ALA A 136 -0.09 6.37 4.55
CA ALA A 136 -0.13 4.92 4.39
C ALA A 136 -0.38 4.19 5.74
N LEU A 137 0.35 4.56 6.79
CA LEU A 137 0.21 3.96 8.12
C LEU A 137 -1.19 4.19 8.71
N THR A 138 -1.68 5.42 8.64
CA THR A 138 -3.00 5.79 9.17
C THR A 138 -4.12 5.12 8.38
N GLY A 139 -4.00 5.07 7.05
CA GLY A 139 -4.95 4.40 6.17
C GLY A 139 -5.03 2.90 6.42
N ALA A 140 -3.91 2.22 6.61
CA ALA A 140 -3.86 0.80 6.95
C ALA A 140 -4.56 0.52 8.30
N GLY A 141 -4.27 1.32 9.32
CA GLY A 141 -4.93 1.21 10.63
C GLY A 141 -6.44 1.40 10.56
N MET A 142 -6.90 2.42 9.83
CA MET A 142 -8.34 2.66 9.62
C MET A 142 -9.01 1.52 8.86
N PHE A 143 -8.37 0.96 7.83
CA PHE A 143 -8.90 -0.18 7.09
C PHE A 143 -9.11 -1.40 7.99
N ILE A 144 -8.12 -1.73 8.83
CA ILE A 144 -8.23 -2.86 9.76
C ILE A 144 -9.33 -2.60 10.80
N ALA A 145 -9.36 -1.40 11.39
CA ALA A 145 -10.32 -1.04 12.42
C ALA A 145 -11.77 -0.99 11.90
N CYS A 146 -11.99 -0.47 10.70
CA CYS A 146 -13.35 -0.32 10.14
C CYS A 146 -13.80 -1.56 9.37
N VAL A 147 -12.98 -2.04 8.41
CA VAL A 147 -13.40 -3.08 7.47
C VAL A 147 -13.19 -4.47 8.08
N VAL A 148 -11.99 -4.77 8.58
CA VAL A 148 -11.66 -6.11 9.08
C VAL A 148 -12.42 -6.38 10.38
N ALA A 149 -12.33 -5.50 11.38
CA ALA A 149 -13.06 -5.67 12.62
C ALA A 149 -14.58 -5.62 12.41
N GLY A 150 -15.08 -4.72 11.55
CA GLY A 150 -16.50 -4.66 11.19
C GLY A 150 -16.99 -5.96 10.57
N ARG A 151 -16.20 -6.58 9.68
CA ARG A 151 -16.52 -7.88 9.09
C ARG A 151 -16.56 -8.99 10.13
N ILE A 152 -15.60 -9.03 11.06
CA ILE A 152 -15.58 -10.01 12.15
C ILE A 152 -16.81 -9.87 13.04
N VAL A 153 -17.17 -8.65 13.45
CA VAL A 153 -18.35 -8.37 14.28
C VAL A 153 -19.63 -8.80 13.57
N SER A 154 -19.75 -8.53 12.26
CA SER A 154 -20.89 -8.95 11.45
C SER A 154 -21.02 -10.47 11.36
N LEU A 155 -19.90 -11.19 11.21
CA LEU A 155 -19.89 -12.66 11.17
C LEU A 155 -20.16 -13.31 12.53
N ALA A 156 -19.73 -12.66 13.62
CA ALA A 156 -19.91 -13.15 14.99
C ALA A 156 -21.31 -12.92 15.57
N GLY A 157 -22.24 -12.31 14.81
CA GLY A 157 -23.58 -11.99 15.30
C GLY A 157 -23.62 -10.78 16.24
N GLY A 158 -22.61 -9.90 16.18
CA GLY A 158 -22.47 -8.73 17.03
C GLY A 158 -21.54 -8.94 18.23
N VAL A 159 -21.07 -7.83 18.80
CA VAL A 159 -20.21 -7.81 19.99
C VAL A 159 -20.81 -6.84 21.00
N SER A 160 -20.82 -7.23 22.28
CA SER A 160 -21.18 -6.32 23.36
C SER A 160 -20.09 -5.25 23.51
N ALA A 161 -20.45 -3.99 23.26
CA ALA A 161 -19.57 -2.85 23.46
C ALA A 161 -19.32 -2.65 24.96
N ARG A 162 -18.24 -3.24 25.47
CA ARG A 162 -17.77 -3.00 26.84
C ARG A 162 -16.98 -1.70 26.93
N GLY A 163 -16.84 -1.17 28.14
CA GLY A 163 -16.10 0.07 28.40
C GLY A 163 -14.64 0.04 27.92
N ALA A 164 -13.98 -1.12 27.96
CA ALA A 164 -12.63 -1.28 27.42
C ALA A 164 -12.60 -1.08 25.89
N GLN A 165 -13.48 -1.74 25.13
CA GLN A 165 -13.60 -1.55 23.68
C GLN A 165 -13.90 -0.09 23.30
N LEU A 166 -14.82 0.57 24.01
CA LEU A 166 -15.16 1.98 23.73
C LEU A 166 -13.96 2.89 23.97
N ARG A 167 -13.22 2.68 25.07
CA ARG A 167 -11.99 3.42 25.37
C ARG A 167 -10.96 3.23 24.26
N ASP A 168 -10.66 1.99 23.88
CA ASP A 168 -9.60 1.69 22.92
C ASP A 168 -9.96 2.24 21.52
N ALA A 169 -11.24 2.12 21.11
CA ALA A 169 -11.73 2.73 19.86
C ALA A 169 -11.69 4.27 19.89
N THR A 170 -12.02 4.88 21.03
CA THR A 170 -11.96 6.35 21.19
C THR A 170 -10.51 6.84 21.15
N CYS A 171 -9.59 6.17 21.84
CA CYS A 171 -8.16 6.48 21.79
C CYS A 171 -7.61 6.36 20.37
N PHE A 172 -7.99 5.31 19.64
CA PHE A 172 -7.60 5.13 18.24
C PHE A 172 -8.15 6.25 17.34
N GLY A 173 -9.42 6.62 17.51
CA GLY A 173 -10.05 7.72 16.78
C GLY A 173 -9.39 9.08 17.06
N LEU A 174 -9.06 9.38 18.31
CA LEU A 174 -8.35 10.60 18.70
C LEU A 174 -6.94 10.65 18.11
N ALA A 175 -6.19 9.55 18.16
CA ALA A 175 -4.86 9.47 17.54
C ALA A 175 -4.94 9.69 16.03
N THR A 176 -5.92 9.08 15.37
CA THR A 176 -6.15 9.26 13.92
C THR A 176 -6.49 10.71 13.59
N ALA A 177 -7.38 11.35 14.37
CA ALA A 177 -7.75 12.75 14.19
C ALA A 177 -6.54 13.70 14.37
N LEU A 178 -5.68 13.43 15.36
CA LEU A 178 -4.43 14.18 15.55
C LEU A 178 -3.51 14.06 14.34
N VAL A 179 -3.31 12.85 13.81
CA VAL A 179 -2.46 12.65 12.63
C VAL A 179 -3.04 13.36 11.40
N LEU A 180 -4.36 13.30 11.19
CA LEU A 180 -5.01 14.04 10.11
C LEU A 180 -4.86 15.55 10.27
N ALA A 181 -4.94 16.08 11.49
CA ALA A 181 -4.72 17.50 11.76
C ALA A 181 -3.27 17.95 11.48
N VAL A 182 -2.28 17.05 11.65
CA VAL A 182 -0.87 17.33 11.32
C VAL A 182 -0.62 17.28 9.80
N LEU A 183 -1.43 16.53 9.04
CA LEU A 183 -1.28 16.35 7.60
C LEU A 183 -2.07 17.36 6.75
N ALA A 184 -3.08 17.99 7.35
CA ALA A 184 -3.90 19.07 6.78
C ALA A 184 -3.11 20.38 6.70
#